data_AF-E2B1V4-F1
#
_entry.id   AF-E2B1V4-F1
#
_cell.length_a   1.000
_cell.length_b   1.000
_cell.length_c   1.000
_cell.angle_alpha   90.00
_cell.angle_beta   90.00
_cell.angle_gamma   90.00
#
_symmetry.space_group_name_H-M   'P 1'
#
loop_
_entity.id
_entity.type
_entity.pdbx_description
1 polymer ?
#
loop_
_entity_poly.entity_id
_entity_poly.type
_entity_poly.pdbx_seq_one_letter_code
_entity_poly.pdbx_strand_id
1 'polypeptide(L)' 'MESDIILEGFRLSLKMHGLIYNKYIGDGDSNVFKKLRDFPSYPNIVVEKIECTNYLLRNMCVKIREAGNSGGR' A
#
# COMPACT_ATOMS: atom_id res chain seq x y z
N MET A 1 -7.18 -2.63 -13.22
CA MET A 1 -6.73 -3.45 -12.07
C MET A 1 -6.90 -2.60 -10.80
N GLU A 2 -6.93 -3.18 -9.60
CA GLU A 2 -7.08 -2.41 -8.34
C GLU A 2 -6.15 -1.19 -8.25
N SER A 3 -4.89 -1.38 -8.62
CA SER A 3 -3.88 -0.31 -8.64
C SER A 3 -4.20 0.85 -9.59
N ASP A 4 -4.93 0.62 -10.68
CA ASP A 4 -5.42 1.69 -11.56
C ASP A 4 -6.55 2.49 -10.91
N ILE A 5 -7.47 1.78 -10.24
CA ILE A 5 -8.63 2.39 -9.57
C ILE A 5 -8.16 3.27 -8.42
N ILE A 6 -7.19 2.81 -7.62
CA ILE A 6 -6.62 3.61 -6.53
C ILE A 6 -5.88 4.83 -7.08
N LEU A 7 -5.05 4.67 -8.12
CA LEU A 7 -4.35 5.80 -8.74
C LEU A 7 -5.33 6.87 -9.25
N GLU A 8 -6.41 6.45 -9.90
CA GLU A 8 -7.44 7.37 -10.38
C GLU A 8 -8.18 8.07 -9.23
N GLY A 9 -8.47 7.34 -8.14
CA GLY A 9 -9.05 7.91 -6.93
C GLY A 9 -8.16 9.02 -6.32
N PHE A 10 -6.84 8.85 -6.32
CA PHE A 10 -5.91 9.88 -5.87
C PHE A 10 -5.93 11.10 -6.81
N ARG A 11 -5.91 10.89 -8.14
CA ARG A 11 -5.94 11.98 -9.13
C ARG A 11 -7.22 12.82 -9.06
N LEU A 12 -8.35 12.17 -8.83
CA LEU A 12 -9.65 12.84 -8.78
C LEU A 12 -9.99 13.42 -7.41
N SER A 13 -9.29 13.01 -6.35
CA SER A 13 -9.59 13.41 -4.96
C SER A 13 -9.69 14.92 -4.75
N LEU A 14 -8.79 15.70 -5.35
CA LEU A 14 -8.80 17.15 -5.21
C LEU A 14 -10.02 17.77 -5.91
N LYS A 15 -10.35 17.29 -7.11
CA LYS A 15 -11.51 17.77 -7.88
C LYS A 15 -12.84 17.35 -7.26
N MET A 16 -12.94 16.12 -6.76
CA MET A 16 -14.17 15.54 -6.24
C MET A 16 -14.44 15.90 -4.78
N HIS A 17 -13.39 16.03 -3.98
CA HIS A 17 -13.50 16.14 -2.52
C HIS A 17 -12.75 17.35 -1.94
N GLY A 18 -11.93 18.05 -2.74
CA GLY A 18 -11.10 19.15 -2.23
C GLY A 18 -9.97 18.70 -1.30
N LEU A 19 -9.57 17.43 -1.37
CA LEU A 19 -8.58 16.83 -0.48
C LEU A 19 -7.34 16.36 -1.24
N ILE A 20 -6.19 16.42 -0.57
CA ILE A 20 -4.94 15.78 -1.01
C ILE A 20 -4.73 14.55 -0.14
N TYR A 21 -4.64 13.38 -0.77
CA TYR A 21 -4.25 12.15 -0.09
C TYR A 21 -2.73 12.01 -0.13
N ASN A 22 -2.06 12.34 0.98
CA ASN A 22 -0.60 12.26 1.08
C ASN A 22 -0.09 10.89 1.58
N LYS A 23 -0.99 10.01 2.03
CA LYS A 23 -0.67 8.70 2.60
C LYS A 23 -1.50 7.60 1.95
N TYR A 24 -0.88 6.46 1.71
CA TYR A 24 -1.51 5.23 1.25
C TYR A 24 -1.27 4.13 2.28
N ILE A 25 -2.35 3.55 2.82
CA ILE A 25 -2.27 2.38 3.69
C ILE A 25 -2.36 1.15 2.81
N GLY A 26 -1.23 0.49 2.60
CA GLY A 26 -1.13 -0.70 1.77
C GLY A 26 -0.93 -1.95 2.60
N ASP A 27 -1.35 -3.09 2.05
CA ASP A 27 -0.77 -4.36 2.45
C ASP A 27 0.62 -4.52 1.80
N GLY A 28 1.27 -5.66 2.03
CA GLY A 28 2.62 -5.92 1.51
C GLY A 28 2.73 -5.91 -0.03
N ASP A 29 1.66 -5.68 -0.80
CA ASP A 29 1.73 -5.51 -2.24
C ASP A 29 2.38 -4.17 -2.62
N SER A 30 3.37 -4.26 -3.50
CA SER A 30 4.14 -3.13 -4.03
C SER A 30 3.50 -2.49 -5.27
N ASN A 31 2.52 -3.11 -5.92
CA ASN A 31 1.99 -2.62 -7.20
C ASN A 31 1.27 -1.27 -7.09
N VAL A 32 0.44 -1.08 -6.07
CA VAL A 32 -0.30 0.18 -5.86
C VAL A 32 0.67 1.31 -5.51
N PHE A 33 1.55 1.08 -4.54
CA PHE A 33 2.52 2.09 -4.11
C PHE A 33 3.47 2.48 -5.24
N LYS A 34 3.93 1.52 -6.04
CA LYS A 34 4.75 1.78 -7.22
C LYS A 34 4.02 2.70 -8.20
N LYS A 35 2.74 2.47 -8.50
CA LYS A 35 1.97 3.36 -9.38
C LYS A 35 1.80 4.77 -8.82
N LEU A 36 1.51 4.91 -7.52
CA LEU A 36 1.39 6.22 -6.88
C LEU A 36 2.72 7.00 -6.90
N ARG A 37 3.85 6.30 -6.87
CA ARG A 37 5.20 6.89 -6.97
C ARG A 37 5.57 7.25 -8.41
N ASP A 38 5.35 6.33 -9.35
CA ASP A 38 5.72 6.50 -10.77
C ASP A 38 4.81 7.51 -11.49
N PHE A 39 3.57 7.67 -11.00
CA PHE A 39 2.58 8.61 -11.53
C PHE A 39 2.03 9.52 -10.42
N PRO A 40 2.78 10.56 -10.01
CA PRO A 40 2.38 11.46 -8.94
C PRO A 40 1.01 12.11 -9.23
N SER A 41 0.12 12.07 -8.23
CA SER A 41 -1.25 12.59 -8.37
C SER A 41 -1.37 14.09 -8.09
N TYR A 42 -0.36 14.70 -7.47
CA TYR A 42 -0.35 16.12 -7.11
C TYR A 42 1.02 16.76 -7.35
N PRO A 43 1.08 18.07 -7.65
CA PRO A 43 2.34 18.80 -7.75
C PRO A 43 3.08 18.83 -6.41
N ASN A 44 4.38 18.51 -6.42
CA ASN A 44 5.27 18.58 -5.24
C ASN A 44 4.89 17.71 -4.04
N ILE A 45 3.95 16.78 -4.17
CA ILE A 45 3.58 15.84 -3.11
C ILE A 45 3.91 14.42 -3.58
N VAL A 46 4.76 13.75 -2.82
CA VAL A 46 5.02 12.32 -2.96
C VAL A 46 4.17 11.59 -1.94
N VAL A 47 3.36 10.62 -2.39
CA VAL A 47 2.54 9.81 -1.48
C VAL A 47 3.43 8.90 -0.66
N GLU A 48 3.21 8.87 0.65
CA GLU A 48 3.93 7.98 1.58
C GLU A 48 3.15 6.69 1.79
N LYS A 49 3.84 5.54 1.75
CA LYS A 49 3.24 4.26 2.14
C LYS A 49 3.28 4.11 3.65
N ILE A 50 2.15 3.71 4.23
CA ILE A 50 2.05 3.15 5.56
C ILE A 50 1.69 1.67 5.39
N GLU A 51 2.49 0.78 5.95
CA GLU A 51 2.19 -0.65 5.95
C GLU A 51 1.07 -0.97 6.94
N CYS A 52 0.09 -1.75 6.50
CA CYS A 52 -1.01 -2.19 7.35
C CYS A 52 -0.50 -3.12 8.46
N THR A 53 -0.59 -2.67 9.73
CA THR A 53 -0.12 -3.44 10.90
C THR A 53 -0.78 -4.81 11.01
N ASN A 54 -2.08 -4.91 10.70
CA ASN A 54 -2.80 -6.19 10.73
C ASN A 54 -2.23 -7.17 9.70
N TYR A 55 -1.92 -6.68 8.50
CA TYR A 55 -1.33 -7.49 7.44
C TYR A 55 0.09 -7.91 7.79
N LEU A 56 0.89 -6.99 8.33
CA LEU A 56 2.24 -7.24 8.79
C LEU A 56 2.27 -8.33 9.88
N LEU A 57 1.42 -8.20 10.90
CA LEU A 57 1.33 -9.15 12.00
C LEU A 57 0.89 -10.53 11.51
N ARG A 58 -0.14 -10.59 10.65
CA ARG A 58 -0.59 -11.86 10.06
C ARG A 58 0.55 -12.56 9.30
N ASN A 59 1.27 -11.83 8.46
CA ASN A 59 2.39 -12.38 7.69
C ASN A 59 3.53 -12.84 8.60
N MET A 60 3.83 -12.08 9.66
CA MET A 60 4.83 -12.47 10.66
C MET A 60 4.43 -13.77 11.36
N CYS A 61 3.19 -13.90 11.84
CA CYS A 61 2.69 -15.11 12.49
C CYS A 61 2.75 -16.33 11.57
N VAL A 62 2.40 -16.19 10.30
CA VAL A 62 2.51 -17.28 9.30
C VAL A 62 3.97 -17.72 9.14
N LYS A 63 4.89 -16.78 8.94
CA LYS A 63 6.32 -17.10 8.78
C LYS A 63 6.94 -17.75 10.00
N ILE A 64 6.57 -17.30 11.21
CA ILE A 64 7.02 -17.91 12.47
C ILE A 64 6.56 -19.37 12.55
N ARG A 65 5.29 -19.64 12.20
CA ARG A 65 4.74 -21.01 12.19
C ARG A 65 5.45 -21.89 11.16
N GLU A 66 5.70 -21.38 9.97
CA GLU A 66 6.43 -22.10 8.92
C GLU A 66 7.85 -22.44 9.37
N ALA A 67 8.57 -21.47 9.95
CA ALA A 67 9.92 -21.69 10.47
C ALA A 67 9.94 -22.76 11.59
N GLY A 68 8.96 -22.74 12.49
CA GLY A 68 8.84 -23.76 13.55
C GLY A 68 8.57 -25.17 13.00
N ASN A 69 7.77 -25.28 11.95
CA ASN A 69 7.50 -26.57 11.29
C ASN A 69 8.69 -27.07 10.44
N SER A 70 9.56 -26.18 9.99
CA SER A 70 10.73 -26.50 9.16
C SER A 70 11.86 -27.20 9.93
N GLY A 71 11.85 -27.10 11.26
CA GLY A 71 12.84 -27.73 12.15
C GLY A 71 12.53 -29.17 12.57
N GLY A 72 11.44 -29.76 12.08
CA GLY A 72 11.02 -31.14 12.36
C GLY A 72 11.45 -32.15 11.29
N ARG A 73 12.71 -32.09 10.85
CA ARG A 73 13.36 -33.11 10.03
C ARG A 73 14.51 -33.74 10.79
#